data_AF-A0A352DVQ2-F1
#
_entry.id   AF-A0A352DVQ2-F1
#
_cell.length_a   1.000
_cell.length_b   1.000
_cell.length_c   1.000
_cell.angle_alpha   90.00
_cell.angle_beta   90.00
_cell.angle_gamma   90.00
#
_symmetry.space_group_name_H-M   'P 1'
#
loop_
_entity.id
_entity.type
_entity.pdbx_description
1 polymer ?
#
loop_
_entity_poly.entity_id
_entity_poly.type
_entity_poly.pdbx_seq_one_letter_code
_entity_poly.pdbx_strand_id
1 'polypeptide(L)' 'MPFSTDIRVTGAALFLLPVRTRVPLKFGAQVVDAVTCARVVVDVRTRDGRRGVGWGETPLAVQWGWPA' A
#
# COMPACT_ATOMS: atom_id res chain seq x y z
N MET A 1 11.08 14.47 22.29
CA MET A 1 11.72 13.43 23.12
C MET A 1 11.46 12.08 22.49
N PRO A 2 12.43 11.16 22.51
CA PRO A 2 12.26 9.81 21.96
C PRO A 2 11.37 8.93 22.84
N PHE A 3 10.46 8.15 22.24
CA PHE A 3 9.67 7.15 22.95
C PHE A 3 10.25 5.74 22.79
N SER A 4 9.93 4.85 23.73
CA SER A 4 10.29 3.43 23.65
C SER A 4 9.61 2.71 22.48
N THR A 5 8.52 3.27 21.97
CA THR A 5 7.76 2.77 20.81
C THR A 5 8.24 3.34 19.48
N ASP A 6 9.25 4.21 19.47
CA ASP A 6 9.80 4.76 18.24
C ASP A 6 10.41 3.64 17.36
N ILE A 7 10.04 3.65 16.08
CA ILE A 7 10.60 2.79 15.04
C ILE A 7 11.09 3.63 13.86
N ARG A 8 12.02 3.07 13.08
CA ARG A 8 12.46 3.63 11.80
C ARG A 8 12.38 2.58 10.70
N VAL A 9 12.12 3.02 9.47
CA VAL A 9 12.17 2.17 8.28
C VAL A 9 13.62 1.83 7.94
N THR A 10 13.85 0.58 7.60
CA THR A 10 15.18 0.04 7.24
C THR A 10 15.21 -0.65 5.88
N GLY A 11 14.05 -0.96 5.32
CA GLY A 11 13.91 -1.56 4.00
C GLY A 11 12.46 -1.50 3.56
N ALA A 12 12.25 -1.54 2.24
CA ALA A 12 10.94 -1.70 1.65
C ALA A 12 11.06 -2.48 0.34
N ALA A 13 10.05 -3.28 0.02
CA ALA A 13 9.89 -3.89 -1.29
C ALA A 13 8.46 -3.69 -1.80
N LEU A 14 8.34 -3.37 -3.09
CA LEU A 14 7.07 -3.11 -3.78
C LEU A 14 6.72 -4.30 -4.68
N PHE A 15 5.46 -4.73 -4.60
CA PHE A 15 4.85 -5.73 -5.46
C PHE A 15 3.67 -5.07 -6.19
N LEU A 16 3.66 -5.17 -7.51
CA LEU A 16 2.57 -4.71 -8.37
C LEU A 16 1.68 -5.91 -8.70
N LEU A 17 0.48 -5.93 -8.13
CA LEU A 17 -0.43 -7.06 -8.22
C LEU A 17 -1.62 -6.71 -9.12
N PRO A 18 -1.79 -7.37 -10.28
CA PRO A 18 -3.00 -7.20 -11.08
C PRO A 18 -4.18 -7.89 -10.38
N VAL A 19 -5.22 -7.13 -10.05
CA VAL A 19 -6.43 -7.62 -9.38
C VAL A 19 -7.64 -7.35 -10.26
N ARG A 20 -8.38 -8.41 -10.62
CA ARG A 20 -9.67 -8.28 -11.31
C ARG A 20 -10.79 -8.07 -10.29
N THR A 21 -11.67 -7.12 -10.56
CA THR A 21 -12.87 -6.90 -9.76
C THR A 21 -13.85 -8.04 -10.02
N ARG A 22 -14.51 -8.54 -8.96
CA ARG A 22 -15.54 -9.58 -9.11
C ARG A 22 -16.76 -9.06 -9.87
N VAL A 23 -17.07 -7.79 -9.64
CA VAL A 23 -18.14 -7.04 -10.30
C VAL A 23 -17.54 -5.70 -10.71
N PRO A 24 -17.79 -5.22 -11.94
CA PRO A 24 -17.29 -3.94 -12.38
C PRO A 24 -17.74 -2.80 -11.47
N LEU A 25 -16.81 -1.92 -11.09
CA LEU A 25 -17.12 -0.72 -10.31
C LEU A 25 -17.35 0.45 -11.27
N LYS A 26 -18.46 1.18 -11.12
CA LYS A 26 -18.79 2.33 -11.97
C LYS A 26 -18.52 3.64 -11.23
N PHE A 27 -17.71 4.49 -11.82
CA PHE A 27 -17.38 5.84 -11.32
C PHE A 27 -17.68 6.86 -12.41
N GLY A 28 -18.83 7.54 -12.32
CA GLY A 28 -19.29 8.47 -13.34
C GLY A 28 -19.38 7.80 -14.72
N ALA A 29 -18.60 8.29 -15.68
CA ALA A 29 -18.51 7.78 -17.05
C ALA A 29 -17.50 6.63 -17.22
N GLN A 30 -16.82 6.19 -16.16
CA GLN A 30 -15.80 5.15 -16.21
C GLN A 30 -16.27 3.86 -15.52
N VAL A 31 -15.77 2.73 -16.02
CA VAL A 31 -16.01 1.40 -15.47
C VAL A 31 -14.67 0.72 -15.20
N VAL A 32 -14.50 0.15 -14.00
CA VAL A 32 -13.28 -0.53 -13.54
C VAL A 32 -13.55 -2.03 -13.41
N ASP A 33 -12.98 -2.82 -14.32
CA ASP A 33 -12.95 -4.28 -14.25
C ASP A 33 -11.66 -4.84 -13.61
N ALA A 34 -10.59 -4.05 -13.56
CA ALA A 34 -9.33 -4.43 -12.95
C ALA A 34 -8.57 -3.22 -12.40
N VAL A 35 -7.72 -3.47 -11.40
CA VAL A 35 -6.81 -2.47 -10.81
C VAL A 35 -5.47 -3.11 -10.52
N THR A 36 -4.39 -2.32 -10.57
CA THR A 36 -3.09 -2.75 -10.04
C THR A 36 -3.00 -2.33 -8.59
N CYS A 37 -2.88 -3.28 -7.67
CA CYS A 37 -2.58 -2.99 -6.27
C CYS A 37 -1.06 -2.86 -6.07
N ALA A 38 -0.64 -1.75 -5.47
CA ALA A 38 0.70 -1.62 -4.91
C ALA A 38 0.68 -2.20 -3.50
N ARG A 39 1.30 -3.37 -3.34
CA ARG A 39 1.55 -3.98 -2.04
C ARG A 39 2.99 -3.72 -1.64
N VAL A 40 3.19 -3.16 -0.45
CA VAL A 40 4.51 -2.87 0.09
C VAL A 40 4.73 -3.66 1.36
N VAL A 41 5.89 -4.32 1.44
CA VAL A 41 6.44 -4.81 2.70
C VAL A 41 7.47 -3.81 3.19
N VAL A 42 7.43 -3.48 4.49
CA VAL A 42 8.34 -2.54 5.13
C VAL A 42 9.02 -3.22 6.31
N ASP A 43 10.35 -3.22 6.31
CA ASP A 43 11.16 -3.64 7.44
C ASP A 43 11.42 -2.45 8.35
N VAL A 44 11.09 -2.57 9.62
CA VAL A 44 11.31 -1.54 10.64
C VAL A 44 12.25 -2.03 11.74
N ARG A 45 12.93 -1.08 12.38
CA ARG A 45 13.69 -1.33 13.60
C ARG A 45 13.36 -0.33 14.70
N THR A 46 13.25 -0.84 15.91
CA THR A 46 13.23 -0.03 17.14
C THR A 46 14.64 0.44 17.48
N ARG A 47 14.75 1.33 18.46
CA ARG A 47 16.04 1.81 18.99
C ARG A 47 16.87 0.71 19.67
N ASP A 48 16.21 -0.23 20.33
CA ASP A 48 16.84 -1.38 21.00
C ASP A 48 17.19 -2.54 20.04
N GLY A 49 17.04 -2.34 18.73
CA GLY A 49 17.50 -3.28 17.71
C GLY A 49 16.50 -4.38 17.33
N ARG A 50 15.32 -4.42 17.97
CA ARG A 50 14.24 -5.33 17.54
C ARG A 50 13.80 -5.00 16.11
N ARG A 51 13.43 -6.04 15.37
CA ARG A 51 12.98 -5.96 13.98
C ARG A 51 11.49 -6.24 13.90
N GLY A 52 10.81 -5.54 13.02
CA GLY A 52 9.41 -5.78 12.68
C GLY A 52 9.23 -5.73 11.17
N VAL A 53 8.21 -6.43 10.68
CA VAL A 53 7.81 -6.42 9.27
C VAL A 53 6.35 -6.02 9.21
N GLY A 54 6.03 -5.01 8.40
CA GLY A 54 4.67 -4.54 8.16
C GLY A 54 4.30 -4.68 6.69
N TRP A 55 3.03 -4.98 6.42
CA TRP A 55 2.47 -5.02 5.07
C TRP A 55 1.40 -3.94 4.92
N GLY A 56 1.41 -3.24 3.80
CA GLY A 56 0.38 -2.30 3.40
C GLY A 56 0.04 -2.49 1.93
N GLU A 57 -1.20 -2.20 1.54
CA GLU A 57 -1.64 -2.28 0.15
C GLU A 57 -2.56 -1.11 -0.18
N THR A 58 -2.43 -0.58 -1.38
CA THR A 58 -3.39 0.37 -1.95
C THR A 58 -3.54 0.13 -3.47
N PRO A 59 -4.75 0.24 -4.02
CA PRO A 59 -4.93 0.31 -5.48
C PRO A 59 -4.23 1.55 -6.06
N LEU A 60 -3.49 1.38 -7.16
CA LEU A 60 -2.84 2.46 -7.89
C LEU A 60 -3.81 3.12 -8.88
N ALA A 61 -3.62 4.43 -9.10
CA ALA A 61 -4.34 5.22 -10.10
C ALA A 61 -5.85 5.00 -10.05
N VAL A 62 -6.39 5.02 -8.83
CA VAL A 62 -7.83 4.81 -8.62
C VAL A 62 -8.62 5.86 -9.39
N GLN A 63 -9.57 5.41 -10.20
CA GLN A 63 -10.37 6.27 -11.07
C GLN A 63 -11.24 7.29 -10.31
N TRP A 64 -11.31 7.18 -8.99
CA TRP A 64 -12.00 8.13 -8.09
C TRP A 64 -11.04 9.12 -7.40
N GLY A 65 -9.74 9.09 -7.71
CA GLY A 65 -8.77 10.10 -7.26
C GLY A 65 -8.79 11.35 -8.14
N TRP A 66 -8.60 12.53 -7.54
CA TRP A 66 -8.53 13.82 -8.25
C TRP A 66 -7.07 14.26 -8.46
N PRO A 67 -6.72 14.97 -9.56
CA PRO A 67 -7.44 15.00 -10.83
C PRO A 67 -7.11 13.71 -11.60
N ALA A 68 -8.13 12.96 -11.99
CA ALA A 68 -7.98 11.90 -12.97
C ALA A 68 -7.88 12.49 -14.38
#